data_AF-A0A506Y0H7-F1
#
_entry.id   AF-A0A506Y0H7-F1
#
_cell.length_a   1.000
_cell.length_b   1.000
_cell.length_c   1.000
_cell.angle_alpha   90.00
_cell.angle_beta   90.00
_cell.angle_gamma   90.00
#
_symmetry.space_group_name_H-M   'P 1'
#
loop_
_entity.id
_entity.type
_entity.pdbx_description
1 polymer ?
#
loop_
_entity_poly.entity_id
_entity_poly.type
_entity_poly.pdbx_seq_one_letter_code
_entity_poly.pdbx_strand_id
1 'polypeptide(L)'
;MSATAEKEVPTVEVEAAPSTGPGTPWARLIAPSEDARRLRRRMLGVSLLLVVPVGLFAIGTFVNAIIQLGVSNSYAQKDYKAAASWARWGVSLNPIDQYLPHYNLGTAYGQVGLLPESKKELATSVANAGSVEQFCPAVANLELTTEKIGDAAKAAGKTDDARAAWFEARDQWQAARDKDCVEVKSFVKKADSSIERLNKKLADSGGTDQNQDQNQSQDPNQDQSQGGQGGQPSGQPSSGSGQPSGQPSSGSGQPSGQPSTGTGQPSGQPSTGTGDQGDGSNGSSGSGDDGDSSKTLGDKLGQLKGRDEQAGRNRDQHGDENSSSGSRSDKPW
;
A
#
# COMPACT_ATOMS: atom_id res chain seq x y z
N MET A 1 51.05 3.23 59.21
CA MET A 1 51.23 2.19 60.24
C MET A 1 50.19 1.13 60.01
N SER A 2 50.60 0.00 59.42
CA SER A 2 50.00 -1.34 59.57
C SER A 2 50.95 -2.28 58.84
N ALA A 3 51.88 -2.82 59.64
CA ALA A 3 52.81 -3.85 59.24
C ALA A 3 52.09 -5.19 59.27
N THR A 4 52.17 -5.96 58.20
CA THR A 4 51.71 -7.35 58.21
C THR A 4 52.86 -8.22 57.70
N ALA A 5 53.25 -9.12 58.59
CA ALA A 5 54.46 -9.91 58.55
C ALA A 5 54.50 -10.89 57.36
N GLU A 6 55.63 -10.85 56.67
CA GLU A 6 56.09 -11.82 55.68
C GLU A 6 56.40 -13.14 56.41
N LYS A 7 55.72 -14.22 56.00
CA LYS A 7 55.93 -15.56 56.54
C LYS A 7 56.72 -16.36 55.52
N GLU A 8 58.02 -16.52 55.78
CA GLU A 8 58.90 -17.40 55.01
C GLU A 8 58.35 -18.83 55.02
N VAL A 9 58.12 -19.37 53.81
CA VAL A 9 57.75 -20.76 53.59
C VAL A 9 59.03 -21.55 53.34
N PRO A 10 59.28 -22.65 54.08
CA PRO A 10 60.49 -23.44 53.90
C PRO A 10 60.51 -24.11 52.52
N THR A 11 61.61 -23.91 51.80
CA THR A 11 61.93 -24.59 50.55
C THR A 11 62.22 -26.06 50.86
N VAL A 12 61.24 -26.92 50.58
CA VAL A 12 61.45 -28.37 50.59
C VAL A 12 61.96 -28.75 49.20
N GLU A 13 63.24 -29.09 49.14
CA GLU A 13 63.87 -29.72 47.99
C GLU A 13 63.26 -31.11 47.78
N VAL A 14 62.31 -31.20 46.85
CA VAL A 14 61.67 -32.47 46.46
C VAL A 14 62.61 -33.18 45.49
N GLU A 15 63.36 -34.12 46.04
CA GLU A 15 64.16 -35.11 45.34
C GLU A 15 63.28 -35.81 44.29
N ALA A 16 63.62 -35.63 43.01
CA ALA A 16 62.90 -36.20 41.88
C ALA A 16 63.10 -37.72 41.84
N ALA A 17 62.14 -38.47 42.40
CA ALA A 17 62.07 -39.90 42.20
C ALA A 17 61.79 -40.23 40.72
N PRO A 18 62.55 -41.13 40.07
CA PRO A 18 62.25 -41.58 38.72
C PRO A 18 60.96 -42.42 38.73
N SER A 19 59.84 -41.80 38.35
CA SER A 19 58.54 -42.46 38.23
C SER A 19 58.44 -43.28 36.93
N THR A 20 59.25 -44.33 36.82
CA THR A 20 58.96 -45.43 35.89
C THR A 20 57.91 -46.35 36.51
N GLY A 21 56.71 -45.82 36.74
CA GLY A 21 55.53 -46.60 37.04
C GLY A 21 54.91 -47.10 35.73
N PRO A 22 54.62 -48.40 35.57
CA PRO A 22 53.85 -48.87 34.42
C PRO A 22 52.51 -48.15 34.42
N GLY A 23 52.29 -47.31 33.41
CA GLY A 23 51.08 -46.50 33.28
C GLY A 23 49.84 -47.34 33.57
N THR A 24 49.00 -46.87 34.48
CA THR A 24 47.75 -47.53 34.88
C THR A 24 47.02 -48.07 33.65
N PRO A 25 46.72 -49.38 33.58
CA PRO A 25 46.21 -50.04 32.37
C PRO A 25 44.85 -49.49 31.90
N TRP A 26 44.15 -48.74 32.73
CA TRP A 26 42.89 -48.08 32.40
C TRP A 26 43.03 -46.88 31.45
N ALA A 27 44.20 -46.23 31.39
CA ALA A 27 44.43 -45.06 30.53
C ALA A 27 44.46 -45.41 29.03
N ARG A 28 44.66 -46.68 28.67
CA ARG A 28 44.59 -47.17 27.27
C ARG A 28 43.20 -47.61 26.82
N LEU A 29 42.21 -47.69 27.71
CA LEU A 29 40.88 -48.22 27.40
C LEU A 29 39.88 -47.17 26.88
N ILE A 30 40.28 -45.91 26.72
CA ILE A 30 39.38 -44.83 26.26
C ILE A 30 39.99 -44.04 25.08
N ALA A 31 40.93 -44.61 24.35
CA ALA A 31 41.26 -44.07 23.03
C ALA A 31 40.26 -44.67 22.03
N PRO A 32 39.26 -43.90 21.53
CA PRO A 32 38.30 -44.44 20.57
C PRO A 32 39.05 -44.92 19.33
N SER A 33 38.76 -46.14 18.92
CA SER A 33 39.29 -46.75 17.69
C SER A 33 39.08 -45.80 16.50
N GLU A 34 39.95 -45.87 15.50
CA GLU A 34 39.80 -45.04 14.31
C GLU A 34 38.44 -45.23 13.63
N ASP A 35 37.87 -46.43 13.71
CA ASP A 35 36.53 -46.76 13.22
C ASP A 35 35.43 -46.03 13.98
N ALA A 36 35.55 -45.93 15.31
CA ALA A 36 34.61 -45.16 16.12
C ALA A 36 34.65 -43.66 15.77
N ARG A 37 35.84 -43.13 15.42
CA ARG A 37 35.98 -41.72 14.97
C ARG A 37 35.36 -41.51 13.59
N ARG A 38 35.55 -42.44 12.65
CA ARG A 38 34.93 -42.39 11.32
C ARG A 38 33.40 -42.48 11.41
N LEU A 39 32.87 -43.38 12.25
CA LEU A 39 31.43 -43.52 12.47
C LEU A 39 30.84 -42.26 13.10
N ARG A 40 31.48 -41.67 14.12
CA ARG A 40 31.04 -40.39 14.71
C ARG A 40 31.01 -39.26 13.69
N ARG A 41 32.03 -39.12 12.84
CA ARG A 41 32.04 -38.10 11.77
C ARG A 41 30.93 -38.32 10.75
N ARG A 42 30.65 -39.56 10.37
CA ARG A 42 29.52 -39.90 9.49
C ARG A 42 28.17 -39.57 10.14
N MET A 43 27.99 -39.94 11.41
CA MET A 43 26.76 -39.63 12.16
C MET A 43 26.56 -38.12 12.35
N LEU A 44 27.63 -37.36 12.61
CA LEU A 44 27.58 -35.90 12.67
C LEU A 44 27.24 -35.27 11.31
N GLY A 45 27.82 -35.78 10.21
CA GLY A 45 27.49 -35.32 8.87
C GLY A 45 26.02 -35.57 8.49
N VAL A 46 25.49 -36.75 8.80
CA VAL A 46 24.08 -37.10 8.57
C VAL A 46 23.15 -36.26 9.47
N SER A 47 23.52 -36.07 10.74
CA SER A 47 22.76 -35.22 11.66
C SER A 47 22.72 -33.76 11.19
N LEU A 48 23.85 -33.21 10.74
CA LEU A 48 23.92 -31.85 10.21
C LEU A 48 23.04 -31.67 8.97
N LEU A 49 22.95 -32.69 8.11
CA LEU A 49 22.10 -32.68 6.92
C LEU A 49 20.60 -32.56 7.26
N LEU A 50 20.17 -33.07 8.41
CA LEU A 50 18.78 -32.92 8.87
C LEU A 50 18.56 -31.65 9.72
N VAL A 51 19.49 -31.33 10.61
CA VAL A 51 19.35 -30.20 11.55
C VAL A 51 19.41 -28.86 10.82
N VAL A 52 20.28 -28.71 9.81
CA VAL A 52 20.43 -27.42 9.11
C VAL A 52 19.15 -27.02 8.37
N PRO A 53 18.51 -27.87 7.54
CA PRO A 53 17.25 -27.52 6.88
C PRO A 53 16.13 -27.19 7.88
N VAL A 54 16.01 -27.96 8.97
CA VAL A 54 15.00 -27.71 10.01
C VAL A 54 15.27 -26.37 10.71
N GLY A 55 16.53 -26.08 11.04
CA GLY A 55 16.92 -24.80 11.63
C GLY A 55 16.64 -23.62 10.70
N LEU A 56 16.99 -23.73 9.41
CA LEU A 56 16.69 -22.69 8.40
C LEU A 56 15.18 -22.50 8.22
N PHE A 57 14.40 -23.58 8.21
CA PHE A 57 12.95 -23.52 8.15
C PHE A 57 12.36 -22.78 9.37
N ALA A 58 12.83 -23.09 10.57
CA ALA A 58 12.39 -22.41 11.80
C ALA A 58 12.76 -20.91 11.82
N ILE A 59 13.93 -20.54 11.31
CA ILE A 59 14.33 -19.13 11.17
C ILE A 59 13.42 -18.44 10.14
N GLY A 60 13.16 -19.08 8.99
CA GLY A 60 12.31 -18.53 7.95
C GLY A 60 10.87 -18.27 8.42
N THR A 61 10.28 -19.21 9.17
CA THR A 61 8.93 -19.02 9.73
C THR A 61 8.88 -17.91 10.75
N PHE A 62 9.90 -17.78 11.62
CA PHE A 62 9.99 -16.69 12.58
C PHE A 62 10.10 -15.32 11.90
N VAL A 63 10.98 -15.18 10.90
CA VAL A 63 11.14 -13.93 10.14
C VAL A 63 9.84 -13.54 9.44
N ASN A 64 9.13 -14.50 8.83
CA ASN A 64 7.84 -14.24 8.18
C ASN A 64 6.80 -13.73 9.19
N ALA A 65 6.74 -14.29 10.40
CA ALA A 65 5.84 -13.84 11.45
C ALA A 65 6.11 -12.38 11.87
N ILE A 66 7.39 -12.00 12.02
CA ILE A 66 7.77 -10.60 12.33
C ILE A 66 7.38 -9.65 11.20
N ILE A 67 7.59 -10.04 9.94
CA ILE A 67 7.18 -9.22 8.78
C ILE A 67 5.67 -9.01 8.77
N GLN A 68 4.87 -10.06 8.98
CA GLN A 68 3.41 -9.94 9.00
C GLN A 68 2.91 -9.08 10.15
N LEU A 69 3.55 -9.16 11.32
CA LEU A 69 3.27 -8.28 12.45
C LEU A 69 3.61 -6.82 12.11
N GLY A 70 4.78 -6.58 11.51
CA GLY A 70 5.23 -5.26 11.08
C GLY A 70 4.27 -4.63 10.06
N VAL A 71 3.86 -5.38 9.05
CA VAL A 71 2.83 -4.96 8.08
C VAL A 71 1.53 -4.62 8.80
N SER A 72 1.00 -5.53 9.61
CA SER A 72 -0.32 -5.37 10.25
C SER A 72 -0.34 -4.17 11.20
N ASN A 73 0.70 -4.00 12.02
CA ASN A 73 0.84 -2.86 12.91
C ASN A 73 0.96 -1.53 12.14
N SER A 74 1.72 -1.52 11.03
CA SER A 74 1.84 -0.33 10.19
C SER A 74 0.50 0.04 9.53
N TYR A 75 -0.28 -0.95 9.08
CA TYR A 75 -1.64 -0.72 8.56
C TYR A 75 -2.58 -0.14 9.61
N ALA A 76 -2.57 -0.69 10.83
CA ALA A 76 -3.39 -0.18 11.93
C ALA A 76 -3.05 1.29 12.26
N GLN A 77 -1.78 1.67 12.11
CA GLN A 77 -1.32 3.05 12.29
C GLN A 77 -1.49 3.93 11.05
N LYS A 78 -2.07 3.39 9.96
CA LYS A 78 -2.16 4.04 8.63
C LYS A 78 -0.79 4.47 8.05
N ASP A 79 0.30 3.90 8.56
CA ASP A 79 1.64 4.09 8.02
C ASP A 79 1.86 3.12 6.85
N TYR A 80 1.24 3.45 5.72
CA TYR A 80 1.32 2.62 4.52
C TYR A 80 2.73 2.59 3.91
N LYS A 81 3.60 3.57 4.22
CA LYS A 81 5.00 3.59 3.77
C LYS A 81 5.83 2.57 4.54
N ALA A 82 5.66 2.51 5.86
CA ALA A 82 6.24 1.45 6.67
C ALA A 82 5.68 0.08 6.28
N ALA A 83 4.36 -0.02 6.06
CA ALA A 83 3.73 -1.27 5.63
C ALA A 83 4.32 -1.79 4.31
N ALA A 84 4.50 -0.92 3.31
CA ALA A 84 5.15 -1.28 2.04
C ALA A 84 6.60 -1.72 2.25
N SER A 85 7.35 -1.05 3.12
CA SER A 85 8.73 -1.40 3.43
C SER A 85 8.82 -2.81 4.04
N TRP A 86 7.97 -3.13 5.01
CA TRP A 86 7.88 -4.49 5.57
C TRP A 86 7.45 -5.54 4.53
N ALA A 87 6.44 -5.23 3.72
CA ALA A 87 5.93 -6.16 2.72
C ALA A 87 6.96 -6.50 1.63
N ARG A 88 7.85 -5.56 1.26
CA ARG A 88 8.98 -5.81 0.34
C ARG A 88 9.90 -6.91 0.85
N TRP A 89 10.25 -6.87 2.14
CA TRP A 89 11.05 -7.94 2.75
C TRP A 89 10.33 -9.27 2.66
N GLY A 90 9.00 -9.29 2.81
CA GLY A 90 8.19 -10.48 2.61
C GLY A 90 8.36 -11.07 1.21
N VAL A 91 8.28 -10.24 0.15
CA VAL A 91 8.44 -10.71 -1.24
C VAL A 91 9.83 -11.28 -1.49
N SER A 92 10.88 -10.68 -0.93
CA SER A 92 12.26 -11.14 -1.15
C SER A 92 12.64 -12.39 -0.34
N LEU A 93 12.06 -12.56 0.86
CA LEU A 93 12.44 -13.62 1.79
C LEU A 93 11.52 -14.85 1.75
N ASN A 94 10.37 -14.76 1.08
CA ASN A 94 9.39 -15.84 1.01
C ASN A 94 9.25 -16.37 -0.43
N PRO A 95 10.08 -17.34 -0.84
CA PRO A 95 9.99 -17.93 -2.18
C PRO A 95 8.81 -18.89 -2.35
N ILE A 96 8.14 -19.28 -1.26
CA ILE A 96 7.12 -20.34 -1.27
C ILE A 96 5.72 -19.73 -1.37
N ASP A 97 5.39 -18.76 -0.52
CA ASP A 97 4.09 -18.09 -0.55
C ASP A 97 4.17 -16.87 -1.49
N GLN A 98 3.70 -17.07 -2.71
CA GLN A 98 3.62 -16.01 -3.73
C GLN A 98 2.31 -15.20 -3.66
N TYR A 99 1.41 -15.53 -2.74
CA TYR A 99 0.14 -14.81 -2.58
C TYR A 99 0.29 -13.65 -1.60
N LEU A 100 0.62 -13.95 -0.34
CA LEU A 100 0.43 -13.00 0.77
C LEU A 100 1.43 -11.84 0.77
N PRO A 101 2.73 -12.03 0.46
CA PRO A 101 3.67 -10.92 0.39
C PRO A 101 3.30 -9.92 -0.72
N HIS A 102 2.92 -10.44 -1.90
CA HIS A 102 2.47 -9.64 -3.02
C HIS A 102 1.15 -8.93 -2.72
N TYR A 103 0.20 -9.60 -2.05
CA TYR A 103 -1.04 -9.00 -1.58
C TYR A 103 -0.77 -7.78 -0.69
N ASN A 104 0.02 -7.97 0.36
CA ASN A 104 0.33 -6.92 1.33
C ASN A 104 1.07 -5.74 0.69
N LEU A 105 2.02 -6.04 -0.20
CA LEU A 105 2.84 -5.02 -0.86
C LEU A 105 2.02 -4.20 -1.85
N GLY A 106 1.25 -4.86 -2.72
CA GLY A 106 0.40 -4.20 -3.68
C GLY A 106 -0.65 -3.34 -2.99
N THR A 107 -1.30 -3.89 -1.95
CA THR A 107 -2.26 -3.12 -1.13
C THR A 107 -1.62 -1.85 -0.54
N ALA A 108 -0.37 -1.92 -0.08
CA ALA A 108 0.31 -0.79 0.53
C ALA A 108 0.69 0.26 -0.52
N TYR A 109 1.17 -0.18 -1.69
CA TYR A 109 1.40 0.68 -2.85
C TYR A 109 0.14 1.41 -3.30
N GLY A 110 -1.00 0.73 -3.33
CA GLY A 110 -2.28 1.33 -3.69
C GLY A 110 -2.74 2.42 -2.71
N GLN A 111 -2.32 2.34 -1.44
CA GLN A 111 -2.62 3.36 -0.43
C GLN A 111 -1.68 4.58 -0.53
N VAL A 112 -0.42 4.39 -0.90
CA VAL A 112 0.54 5.50 -1.08
C VAL A 112 0.52 6.10 -2.50
N GLY A 113 -0.36 5.63 -3.38
CA GLY A 113 -0.50 6.16 -4.74
C GLY A 113 0.55 5.67 -5.75
N LEU A 114 1.31 4.62 -5.42
CA LEU A 114 2.17 3.90 -6.37
C LEU A 114 1.31 2.93 -7.20
N LEU A 115 0.40 3.47 -8.00
CA LEU A 115 -0.68 2.70 -8.62
C LEU A 115 -0.19 1.66 -9.66
N PRO A 116 0.76 1.95 -10.56
CA PRO A 116 1.26 0.95 -11.50
C PRO A 116 1.94 -0.22 -10.78
N GLU A 117 2.76 0.07 -9.78
CA GLU A 117 3.42 -0.95 -8.96
C GLU A 117 2.39 -1.74 -8.15
N SER A 118 1.39 -1.07 -7.56
CA SER A 118 0.26 -1.71 -6.86
C SER A 118 -0.47 -2.71 -7.75
N LYS A 119 -0.83 -2.31 -8.98
CA LYS A 119 -1.55 -3.16 -9.94
C LYS A 119 -0.75 -4.42 -10.25
N LYS A 120 0.56 -4.29 -10.48
CA LYS A 120 1.45 -5.42 -10.77
C LYS A 120 1.48 -6.43 -9.60
N GLU A 121 1.73 -5.95 -8.39
CA GLU A 121 1.84 -6.82 -7.21
C GLU A 121 0.50 -7.51 -6.88
N LEU A 122 -0.62 -6.78 -7.00
CA LEU A 122 -1.96 -7.36 -6.79
C LEU A 122 -2.32 -8.38 -7.87
N ALA A 123 -1.94 -8.15 -9.13
CA ALA A 123 -2.14 -9.15 -10.19
C ALA A 123 -1.34 -10.44 -9.91
N THR A 124 -0.10 -10.33 -9.41
CA THR A 124 0.67 -11.49 -8.95
C THR A 124 -0.02 -12.21 -7.79
N SER A 125 -0.59 -11.47 -6.84
CA SER A 125 -1.35 -12.05 -5.74
C SER A 125 -2.59 -12.81 -6.24
N VAL A 126 -3.39 -12.21 -7.13
CA VAL A 126 -4.56 -12.85 -7.75
C VAL A 126 -4.17 -14.16 -8.47
N ALA A 127 -3.08 -14.15 -9.23
CA ALA A 127 -2.61 -15.33 -9.97
C ALA A 127 -2.14 -16.48 -9.06
N ASN A 128 -1.76 -16.19 -7.81
CA ASN A 128 -1.25 -17.16 -6.84
C ASN A 128 -2.25 -17.47 -5.72
N ALA A 129 -3.47 -16.92 -5.78
CA ALA A 129 -4.50 -17.21 -4.78
C ALA A 129 -4.92 -18.69 -4.86
N GLY A 130 -4.74 -19.42 -3.77
CA GLY A 130 -5.08 -20.84 -3.67
C GLY A 130 -6.51 -21.12 -3.21
N SER A 131 -7.26 -20.09 -2.81
CA SER A 131 -8.63 -20.21 -2.33
C SER A 131 -9.46 -18.96 -2.64
N VAL A 132 -10.78 -19.07 -2.52
CA VAL A 132 -11.73 -17.95 -2.72
C VAL A 132 -11.49 -16.84 -1.69
N GLU A 133 -11.13 -17.19 -0.46
CA GLU A 133 -10.81 -16.24 0.62
C GLU A 133 -9.55 -15.42 0.32
N GLN A 134 -8.64 -15.96 -0.49
CA GLN A 134 -7.44 -15.26 -0.96
C GLN A 134 -7.73 -14.44 -2.23
N PHE A 135 -8.46 -15.05 -3.17
CA PHE A 135 -8.73 -14.50 -4.49
C PHE A 135 -9.60 -13.23 -4.42
N CYS A 136 -10.73 -13.30 -3.70
CA CYS A 136 -11.71 -12.20 -3.72
C CYS A 136 -11.17 -10.88 -3.12
N PRO A 137 -10.46 -10.86 -1.99
CA PRO A 137 -9.82 -9.64 -1.50
C PRO A 137 -8.74 -9.11 -2.46
N ALA A 138 -7.97 -10.00 -3.09
CA ALA A 138 -6.91 -9.62 -4.02
C ALA A 138 -7.47 -8.95 -5.28
N VAL A 139 -8.50 -9.53 -5.89
CA VAL A 139 -9.20 -8.92 -7.03
C VAL A 139 -9.87 -7.60 -6.61
N ALA A 140 -10.50 -7.56 -5.43
CA ALA A 140 -11.12 -6.34 -4.95
C ALA A 140 -10.11 -5.17 -4.87
N ASN A 141 -8.92 -5.43 -4.36
CA ASN A 141 -7.86 -4.43 -4.29
C ASN A 141 -7.25 -4.10 -5.64
N LEU A 142 -7.12 -5.10 -6.52
CA LEU A 142 -6.66 -4.89 -7.89
C LEU A 142 -7.58 -3.91 -8.61
N GLU A 143 -8.89 -4.14 -8.57
CA GLU A 143 -9.84 -3.30 -9.31
C GLU A 143 -10.02 -1.92 -8.71
N LEU A 144 -9.91 -1.76 -7.39
CA LEU A 144 -9.83 -0.44 -6.78
C LEU A 144 -8.59 0.32 -7.22
N THR A 145 -7.46 -0.38 -7.37
CA THR A 145 -6.23 0.22 -7.88
C THR A 145 -6.41 0.62 -9.33
N THR A 146 -6.99 -0.24 -10.16
CA THR A 146 -7.30 0.05 -11.57
C THR A 146 -8.25 1.24 -11.70
N GLU A 147 -9.27 1.34 -10.85
CA GLU A 147 -10.13 2.52 -10.79
C GLU A 147 -9.35 3.80 -10.46
N LYS A 148 -8.46 3.76 -9.45
CA LYS A 148 -7.60 4.91 -9.09
C LYS A 148 -6.66 5.28 -10.24
N ILE A 149 -6.20 4.33 -11.05
CA ILE A 149 -5.40 4.60 -12.25
C ILE A 149 -6.24 5.42 -13.24
N GLY A 150 -7.50 5.03 -13.45
CA GLY A 150 -8.42 5.80 -14.28
C GLY A 150 -8.65 7.21 -13.75
N ASP A 151 -8.81 7.36 -12.43
CA ASP A 151 -8.98 8.67 -11.78
C ASP A 151 -7.74 9.56 -11.96
N ALA A 152 -6.54 8.99 -11.80
CA ALA A 152 -5.29 9.70 -12.02
C ALA A 152 -5.09 10.09 -13.49
N ALA A 153 -5.46 9.22 -14.43
CA ALA A 153 -5.42 9.51 -15.86
C ALA A 153 -6.40 10.64 -16.21
N LYS A 154 -7.62 10.62 -15.65
CA LYS A 154 -8.60 11.69 -15.87
C LYS A 154 -8.11 13.03 -15.34
N ALA A 155 -7.53 13.04 -14.13
CA ALA A 155 -6.93 14.24 -13.54
C ALA A 155 -5.76 14.79 -14.36
N ALA A 156 -5.07 13.94 -15.12
CA ALA A 156 -4.01 14.32 -16.05
C ALA A 156 -4.52 14.74 -17.44
N GLY A 157 -5.85 14.83 -17.65
CA GLY A 157 -6.45 15.17 -18.95
C GLY A 157 -6.46 14.02 -19.97
N LYS A 158 -6.03 12.82 -19.58
CA LYS A 158 -5.95 11.63 -20.44
C LYS A 158 -7.26 10.85 -20.39
N THR A 159 -8.29 11.38 -21.06
CA THR A 159 -9.65 10.83 -20.97
C THR A 159 -9.77 9.41 -21.53
N ASP A 160 -9.05 9.08 -22.60
CA ASP A 160 -9.08 7.72 -23.18
C ASP A 160 -8.45 6.69 -22.25
N ASP A 161 -7.27 7.00 -21.70
CA ASP A 161 -6.59 6.17 -20.70
C ASP A 161 -7.48 5.96 -19.45
N ALA A 162 -8.16 7.02 -19.01
CA ALA A 162 -9.09 6.95 -17.89
C ALA A 162 -10.25 6.00 -18.16
N ARG A 163 -10.87 6.14 -19.34
CA ARG A 163 -11.98 5.31 -19.79
C ARG A 163 -11.57 3.85 -19.91
N ALA A 164 -10.40 3.58 -20.49
CA ALA A 164 -9.86 2.23 -20.62
C ALA A 164 -9.68 1.57 -19.24
N ALA A 165 -9.08 2.27 -18.27
CA ALA A 165 -8.88 1.76 -16.92
C ALA A 165 -10.22 1.51 -16.18
N TRP A 166 -11.19 2.41 -16.29
CA TRP A 166 -12.50 2.20 -15.66
C TRP A 166 -13.30 1.05 -16.30
N PHE A 167 -13.21 0.87 -17.62
CA PHE A 167 -13.79 -0.29 -18.29
C PHE A 167 -13.17 -1.58 -17.81
N GLU A 168 -11.83 -1.65 -17.78
CA GLU A 168 -11.10 -2.81 -17.26
C GLU A 168 -11.53 -3.15 -15.83
N ALA A 169 -11.58 -2.14 -14.94
CA ALA A 169 -11.99 -2.33 -13.56
C ALA A 169 -13.41 -2.88 -13.43
N ARG A 170 -14.34 -2.33 -14.21
CA ARG A 170 -15.76 -2.73 -14.18
C ARG A 170 -15.93 -4.17 -14.65
N ASP A 171 -15.29 -4.52 -15.77
CA ASP A 171 -15.44 -5.84 -16.38
C ASP A 171 -14.86 -6.93 -15.48
N GLN A 172 -13.74 -6.66 -14.80
CA GLN A 172 -13.17 -7.59 -13.82
C GLN A 172 -14.02 -7.71 -12.56
N TRP A 173 -14.59 -6.60 -12.06
CA TRP A 173 -15.57 -6.66 -10.96
C TRP A 173 -16.76 -7.56 -11.31
N GLN A 174 -17.33 -7.42 -12.52
CA GLN A 174 -18.44 -8.24 -12.99
C GLN A 174 -18.05 -9.71 -13.11
N ALA A 175 -16.92 -9.99 -13.76
CA ALA A 175 -16.43 -11.34 -13.96
C ALA A 175 -16.20 -12.09 -12.63
N ALA A 176 -15.57 -11.43 -11.65
CA ALA A 176 -15.33 -12.03 -10.34
C ALA A 176 -16.62 -12.18 -9.52
N ARG A 177 -17.52 -11.18 -9.56
CA ARG A 177 -18.81 -11.23 -8.85
C ARG A 177 -19.68 -12.39 -9.32
N ASP A 178 -19.71 -12.63 -10.63
CA ASP A 178 -20.62 -13.61 -11.24
C ASP A 178 -20.08 -15.04 -11.24
N LYS A 179 -18.81 -15.24 -10.87
CA LYS A 179 -18.15 -16.55 -10.85
C LYS A 179 -17.53 -16.88 -9.50
N ASP A 180 -16.31 -16.41 -9.26
CA ASP A 180 -15.45 -16.92 -8.20
C ASP A 180 -15.78 -16.33 -6.82
N CYS A 181 -16.46 -15.17 -6.79
CA CYS A 181 -16.74 -14.42 -5.56
C CYS A 181 -18.23 -14.26 -5.24
N VAL A 182 -19.11 -15.00 -5.91
CA VAL A 182 -20.57 -14.86 -5.79
C VAL A 182 -21.10 -15.13 -4.37
N GLU A 183 -20.46 -16.05 -3.64
CA GLU A 183 -20.89 -16.41 -2.28
C GLU A 183 -20.34 -15.46 -1.20
N VAL A 184 -19.33 -14.65 -1.55
CA VAL A 184 -18.68 -13.70 -0.62
C VAL A 184 -19.50 -12.42 -0.57
N LYS A 185 -20.53 -12.38 0.29
CA LYS A 185 -21.49 -11.26 0.38
C LYS A 185 -20.85 -9.87 0.52
N SER A 186 -19.74 -9.77 1.27
CA SER A 186 -18.99 -8.51 1.36
C SER A 186 -18.46 -8.10 0.00
N PHE A 187 -17.79 -9.02 -0.71
CA PHE A 187 -17.28 -8.80 -2.07
C PHE A 187 -18.39 -8.34 -3.00
N VAL A 188 -19.51 -9.08 -3.09
CA VAL A 188 -20.64 -8.75 -3.96
C VAL A 188 -21.14 -7.32 -3.71
N LYS A 189 -21.37 -6.97 -2.43
CA LYS A 189 -21.82 -5.63 -2.06
C LYS A 189 -20.87 -4.54 -2.55
N LYS A 190 -19.56 -4.76 -2.47
CA LYS A 190 -18.61 -3.78 -2.97
C LYS A 190 -18.49 -3.78 -4.48
N ALA A 191 -18.49 -4.95 -5.12
CA ALA A 191 -18.50 -5.07 -6.56
C ALA A 191 -19.64 -4.24 -7.14
N ASP A 192 -20.86 -4.40 -6.62
CA ASP A 192 -22.03 -3.65 -7.07
C ASP A 192 -21.84 -2.13 -6.89
N SER A 193 -21.41 -1.69 -5.70
CA SER A 193 -21.15 -0.26 -5.45
C SER A 193 -20.05 0.33 -6.35
N SER A 194 -19.07 -0.49 -6.75
CA SER A 194 -17.94 -0.06 -7.59
C SER A 194 -18.34 -0.06 -9.06
N ILE A 195 -19.09 -1.07 -9.51
CA ILE A 195 -19.66 -1.13 -10.86
C ILE A 195 -20.59 0.05 -11.11
N GLU A 196 -21.47 0.39 -10.16
CA GLU A 196 -22.35 1.56 -10.27
C GLU A 196 -21.54 2.87 -10.42
N ARG A 197 -20.54 3.06 -9.55
CA ARG A 197 -19.64 4.23 -9.58
C ARG A 197 -18.85 4.30 -10.90
N LEU A 198 -18.34 3.18 -11.39
CA LEU A 198 -17.60 3.09 -12.64
C LEU A 198 -18.49 3.38 -13.85
N ASN A 199 -19.72 2.85 -13.88
CA ASN A 199 -20.70 3.16 -14.93
C ASN A 199 -21.01 4.66 -14.97
N LYS A 200 -21.14 5.31 -13.80
CA LYS A 200 -21.29 6.76 -13.73
C LYS A 200 -20.08 7.50 -14.31
N LYS A 201 -18.85 7.13 -13.90
CA LYS A 201 -17.61 7.73 -14.42
C LYS A 201 -17.48 7.59 -15.94
N LEU A 202 -17.87 6.43 -16.48
CA LEU A 202 -17.86 6.15 -17.91
C LEU A 202 -18.89 6.99 -18.68
N ALA A 203 -20.10 7.13 -18.15
CA ALA A 203 -21.14 7.98 -18.74
C ALA A 203 -20.74 9.46 -18.73
N ASP A 204 -20.26 9.97 -17.58
CA ASP A 204 -19.83 11.36 -17.42
C ASP A 204 -18.63 11.68 -18.33
N SER A 205 -17.77 10.69 -18.60
CA SER A 205 -16.60 10.86 -19.46
C SER A 205 -16.89 10.74 -20.95
N GLY A 206 -18.09 10.35 -21.35
CA GLY A 206 -18.57 10.36 -22.73
C GLY A 206 -19.20 11.69 -23.16
N GLY A 207 -19.37 12.64 -22.25
CA GLY A 207 -20.13 13.88 -22.46
C GLY A 207 -19.34 15.09 -23.00
N THR A 208 -18.14 14.93 -23.56
CA THR A 208 -17.31 16.08 -24.02
C THR A 208 -16.87 16.03 -25.48
N ASP A 209 -17.41 15.11 -26.30
CA ASP A 209 -17.15 15.04 -27.75
C ASP A 209 -18.41 15.35 -28.59
N GLN A 210 -19.17 16.38 -28.20
CA GLN A 210 -20.29 16.89 -29.03
C GLN A 210 -20.28 18.41 -29.24
N ASN A 211 -19.16 19.12 -29.00
CA ASN A 211 -19.15 20.57 -29.22
C ASN A 211 -17.84 21.16 -29.77
N GLN A 212 -17.18 20.43 -30.68
CA GLN A 212 -16.24 20.99 -31.65
C GLN A 212 -16.44 20.27 -32.98
N ASP A 213 -17.56 20.53 -33.65
CA ASP A 213 -17.74 20.38 -35.12
C ASP A 213 -19.14 20.86 -35.59
N GLN A 214 -19.69 21.89 -34.93
CA GLN A 214 -20.77 22.70 -35.52
C GLN A 214 -20.31 24.16 -35.60
N ASN A 215 -19.26 24.41 -36.38
CA ASN A 215 -19.14 25.72 -37.01
C ASN A 215 -18.38 25.62 -38.34
N GLN A 216 -18.95 26.23 -39.37
CA GLN A 216 -18.55 26.26 -40.79
C GLN A 216 -18.98 25.00 -41.57
N SER A 217 -20.18 24.96 -42.13
CA SER A 217 -20.46 25.71 -43.36
C SER A 217 -21.95 26.07 -43.47
N GLN A 218 -22.29 27.34 -43.25
CA GLN A 218 -23.51 27.94 -43.81
C GLN A 218 -23.09 28.66 -45.09
N ASP A 219 -23.51 28.13 -46.23
CA ASP A 219 -23.49 28.83 -47.51
C ASP A 219 -24.90 29.42 -47.74
N PRO A 220 -25.06 30.75 -47.90
CA PRO A 220 -26.33 31.36 -48.23
C PRO A 220 -26.39 31.63 -49.73
N ASN A 221 -27.13 30.83 -50.50
CA ASN A 221 -27.73 31.38 -51.71
C ASN A 221 -29.00 30.69 -52.24
N GLN A 222 -29.89 31.56 -52.69
CA GLN A 222 -31.19 31.40 -53.36
C GLN A 222 -31.05 30.55 -54.65
N ASP A 223 -32.06 29.86 -55.21
CA ASP A 223 -33.24 30.47 -55.83
C ASP A 223 -34.33 29.42 -56.26
N GLN A 224 -35.51 29.96 -56.53
CA GLN A 224 -36.85 29.48 -56.94
C GLN A 224 -37.05 28.19 -57.79
N SER A 225 -38.15 27.47 -57.49
CA SER A 225 -39.33 27.26 -58.37
C SER A 225 -40.38 26.35 -57.67
N GLN A 226 -41.54 26.86 -57.23
CA GLN A 226 -42.84 27.11 -57.92
C GLN A 226 -43.75 25.87 -58.14
N GLY A 227 -44.91 25.88 -57.45
CA GLY A 227 -46.15 25.13 -57.75
C GLY A 227 -46.41 23.90 -56.88
N GLY A 228 -47.53 23.72 -56.17
CA GLY A 228 -48.76 24.48 -56.03
C GLY A 228 -49.81 23.69 -55.23
N GLN A 229 -50.74 24.43 -54.62
CA GLN A 229 -52.11 24.08 -54.22
C GLN A 229 -52.39 23.15 -53.03
N GLY A 230 -52.98 23.76 -51.98
CA GLY A 230 -54.34 23.40 -51.58
C GLY A 230 -54.54 22.98 -50.12
N GLY A 231 -55.20 23.83 -49.33
CA GLY A 231 -55.98 23.38 -48.16
C GLY A 231 -55.80 24.15 -46.85
N GLN A 232 -56.48 25.29 -46.72
CA GLN A 232 -56.97 25.81 -45.42
C GLN A 232 -58.31 25.08 -45.11
N PRO A 233 -58.77 24.94 -43.85
CA PRO A 233 -59.21 26.11 -43.08
C PRO A 233 -58.94 26.09 -41.54
N SER A 234 -58.57 27.28 -41.04
CA SER A 234 -58.99 27.96 -39.80
C SER A 234 -59.18 27.19 -38.47
N GLY A 235 -58.39 27.60 -37.47
CA GLY A 235 -58.67 27.45 -36.04
C GLY A 235 -57.82 28.42 -35.20
N GLN A 236 -58.49 29.34 -34.52
CA GLN A 236 -58.03 30.54 -33.79
C GLN A 236 -57.24 30.24 -32.48
N PRO A 237 -56.42 31.17 -31.94
CA PRO A 237 -55.46 30.91 -30.85
C PRO A 237 -56.06 31.11 -29.45
N SER A 238 -55.45 30.48 -28.43
CA SER A 238 -55.71 30.80 -27.03
C SER A 238 -54.40 31.06 -26.28
N SER A 239 -54.26 32.32 -25.88
CA SER A 239 -53.32 32.88 -24.93
C SER A 239 -53.60 32.36 -23.51
N GLY A 240 -52.56 31.88 -22.82
CA GLY A 240 -52.61 31.50 -21.41
C GLY A 240 -51.43 32.10 -20.64
N SER A 241 -51.56 33.37 -20.25
CA SER A 241 -50.75 34.02 -19.23
C SER A 241 -51.19 33.57 -17.84
N GLY A 242 -50.27 33.10 -17.01
CA GLY A 242 -50.56 32.67 -15.64
C GLY A 242 -49.34 32.74 -14.73
N GLN A 243 -49.00 33.94 -14.27
CA GLN A 243 -48.26 34.17 -13.03
C GLN A 243 -49.30 34.33 -11.90
N PRO A 244 -49.07 33.74 -10.72
CA PRO A 244 -49.04 34.61 -9.54
C PRO A 244 -47.95 34.24 -8.53
N SER A 245 -47.44 35.33 -7.95
CA SER A 245 -46.69 35.51 -6.71
C SER A 245 -47.29 34.80 -5.49
N GLY A 246 -46.41 34.28 -4.62
CA GLY A 246 -46.77 33.79 -3.28
C GLY A 246 -45.57 33.64 -2.36
N GLN A 247 -45.12 34.75 -1.77
CA GLN A 247 -44.33 34.78 -0.53
C GLN A 247 -45.32 34.71 0.65
N PRO A 248 -44.99 34.00 1.75
CA PRO A 248 -44.89 34.71 3.01
C PRO A 248 -43.64 34.36 3.83
N SER A 249 -43.26 35.37 4.61
CA SER A 249 -42.19 35.44 5.59
C SER A 249 -42.61 34.85 6.94
N SER A 250 -41.61 34.61 7.79
CA SER A 250 -41.58 34.59 9.27
C SER A 250 -41.40 33.23 9.97
N GLY A 251 -40.43 33.17 10.89
CA GLY A 251 -40.25 32.05 11.82
C GLY A 251 -38.87 31.95 12.48
N SER A 252 -38.55 32.91 13.35
CA SER A 252 -37.43 32.96 14.31
C SER A 252 -37.28 31.73 15.21
N GLY A 253 -36.04 31.34 15.56
CA GLY A 253 -35.78 30.36 16.63
C GLY A 253 -34.30 30.07 16.91
N GLN A 254 -33.62 30.99 17.57
CA GLN A 254 -32.32 30.79 18.25
C GLN A 254 -32.52 29.94 19.52
N PRO A 255 -31.54 29.11 19.92
CA PRO A 255 -31.11 29.19 21.31
C PRO A 255 -29.59 29.22 21.48
N SER A 256 -29.21 30.17 22.32
CA SER A 256 -27.94 30.38 23.00
C SER A 256 -27.63 29.29 24.02
N GLY A 257 -26.36 28.89 24.12
CA GLY A 257 -25.85 28.02 25.17
C GLY A 257 -24.33 28.02 25.26
N GLN A 258 -23.77 29.05 25.90
CA GLN A 258 -22.39 29.12 26.39
C GLN A 258 -22.30 28.31 27.71
N PRO A 259 -21.13 27.71 28.02
CA PRO A 259 -20.39 28.25 29.17
C PRO A 259 -18.88 28.38 28.91
N SER A 260 -18.30 29.36 29.60
CA SER A 260 -16.90 29.74 29.60
C SER A 260 -16.10 29.03 30.71
N THR A 261 -14.77 29.21 30.60
CA THR A 261 -13.68 29.06 31.60
C THR A 261 -12.89 27.73 31.51
N GLY A 262 -11.56 27.71 31.44
CA GLY A 262 -10.59 28.80 31.54
C GLY A 262 -9.14 28.43 31.19
N THR A 263 -8.39 29.48 30.89
CA THR A 263 -6.99 29.79 31.24
C THR A 263 -5.95 28.67 31.40
N GLY A 264 -4.91 28.70 30.55
CA GLY A 264 -3.61 28.07 30.83
C GLY A 264 -2.59 28.05 29.68
N GLN A 265 -1.93 29.19 29.42
CA GLN A 265 -0.55 29.28 28.87
C GLN A 265 0.30 30.00 29.96
N PRO A 266 1.65 29.94 30.02
CA PRO A 266 2.66 29.76 28.96
C PRO A 266 3.69 28.67 29.35
N SER A 267 4.85 28.36 28.74
CA SER A 267 5.84 29.03 27.89
C SER A 267 6.90 27.97 27.56
N GLY A 268 7.54 27.99 26.38
CA GLY A 268 8.66 27.08 26.09
C GLY A 268 9.27 27.23 24.70
N GLN A 269 10.01 28.31 24.49
CA GLN A 269 11.01 28.48 23.42
C GLN A 269 12.32 27.79 23.84
N PRO A 270 13.10 27.17 22.93
CA PRO A 270 14.33 27.82 22.44
C PRO A 270 14.59 27.52 20.95
N SER A 271 14.90 28.52 20.13
CA SER A 271 16.26 29.03 19.80
C SER A 271 16.77 28.53 18.45
N THR A 272 16.99 29.53 17.61
CA THR A 272 17.71 29.55 16.34
C THR A 272 19.11 28.96 16.43
N GLY A 273 19.43 28.00 15.55
CA GLY A 273 20.78 27.58 15.24
C GLY A 273 21.17 28.11 13.87
N THR A 274 22.00 29.14 13.85
CA THR A 274 22.69 29.70 12.69
C THR A 274 24.03 29.01 12.53
N GLY A 275 24.40 28.67 11.30
CA GLY A 275 25.74 28.24 10.88
C GLY A 275 25.61 27.27 9.70
N ASP A 276 26.45 27.28 8.68
CA ASP A 276 27.48 28.20 8.18
C ASP A 276 27.78 27.68 6.74
N GLN A 277 28.53 28.48 6.00
CA GLN A 277 28.88 28.51 4.59
C GLN A 277 29.45 27.23 3.93
N GLY A 278 29.33 27.23 2.60
CA GLY A 278 30.11 26.45 1.62
C GLY A 278 29.35 26.41 0.28
N ASP A 279 29.33 27.49 -0.51
CA ASP A 279 30.28 27.83 -1.59
C ASP A 279 30.60 26.69 -2.58
N GLY A 280 30.51 27.00 -3.87
CA GLY A 280 31.34 26.34 -4.88
C GLY A 280 30.67 25.46 -5.93
N SER A 281 30.18 26.12 -6.98
CA SER A 281 30.58 25.85 -8.38
C SER A 281 29.96 24.72 -9.22
N ASN A 282 29.52 25.23 -10.38
CA ASN A 282 29.78 24.75 -11.74
C ASN A 282 28.75 23.89 -12.45
N GLY A 283 28.29 24.43 -13.58
CA GLY A 283 27.41 23.78 -14.52
C GLY A 283 28.11 22.71 -15.36
N SER A 284 27.28 21.80 -15.87
CA SER A 284 27.62 21.04 -17.07
C SER A 284 26.33 20.75 -17.83
N SER A 285 26.21 21.41 -18.98
CA SER A 285 25.30 21.08 -20.06
C SER A 285 25.85 19.86 -20.81
N GLY A 286 25.08 18.79 -20.95
CA GLY A 286 25.49 17.66 -21.77
C GLY A 286 24.51 16.49 -21.78
N SER A 287 23.70 16.46 -22.83
CA SER A 287 23.34 15.29 -23.66
C SER A 287 22.85 13.98 -23.02
N GLY A 288 21.61 13.63 -23.41
CA GLY A 288 21.21 12.29 -23.85
C GLY A 288 21.29 11.16 -22.84
N ASP A 289 20.16 10.85 -22.20
CA ASP A 289 20.01 9.63 -21.41
C ASP A 289 18.73 8.88 -21.84
N ASP A 290 18.96 7.86 -22.66
CA ASP A 290 18.00 6.82 -23.00
C ASP A 290 17.95 5.82 -21.83
N GLY A 291 16.82 5.80 -21.12
CA GLY A 291 16.28 4.55 -20.58
C GLY A 291 16.88 4.00 -19.29
N ASP A 292 16.96 4.80 -18.22
CA ASP A 292 17.06 4.26 -16.86
C ASP A 292 15.69 4.29 -16.14
N SER A 293 14.93 3.19 -16.24
CA SER A 293 13.70 2.97 -15.48
C SER A 293 13.94 2.53 -14.03
N SER A 294 15.19 2.55 -13.55
CA SER A 294 15.56 2.11 -12.20
C SER A 294 15.68 3.25 -11.18
N LYS A 295 15.14 4.45 -11.46
CA LYS A 295 14.87 5.47 -10.42
C LYS A 295 14.35 4.76 -9.19
N THR A 296 15.18 4.70 -8.15
CA THR A 296 15.00 3.71 -7.12
C THR A 296 13.65 3.95 -6.50
N LEU A 297 12.90 2.88 -6.25
CA LEU A 297 11.55 2.99 -5.69
C LEU A 297 11.56 3.76 -4.35
N GLY A 298 12.73 3.85 -3.70
CA GLY A 298 13.04 4.76 -2.59
C GLY A 298 12.90 6.24 -2.94
N ASP A 299 13.39 6.69 -4.10
CA ASP A 299 13.25 8.08 -4.58
C ASP A 299 11.79 8.43 -4.87
N LYS A 300 11.01 7.50 -5.44
CA LYS A 300 9.56 7.70 -5.64
C LYS A 300 8.80 7.82 -4.31
N LEU A 301 9.13 6.98 -3.33
CA LEU A 301 8.58 7.07 -1.97
C LEU A 301 8.99 8.36 -1.25
N GLY A 302 10.23 8.82 -1.48
CA GLY A 302 10.73 10.10 -1.00
C GLY A 302 9.95 11.29 -1.57
N GLN A 303 9.64 11.27 -2.87
CA GLN A 303 8.86 12.33 -3.52
C GLN A 303 7.39 12.38 -3.07
N LEU A 304 6.77 11.24 -2.74
CA LEU A 304 5.41 11.21 -2.18
C LEU A 304 5.31 11.93 -0.83
N LYS A 305 6.39 11.99 -0.04
CA LYS A 305 6.43 12.72 1.24
C LYS A 305 6.07 14.21 1.08
N GLY A 306 6.49 14.85 -0.01
CA GLY A 306 6.17 16.26 -0.26
C GLY A 306 4.71 16.53 -0.66
N ARG A 307 3.99 15.52 -1.19
CA ARG A 307 2.63 15.68 -1.71
C ARG A 307 1.55 15.43 -0.65
N ASP A 308 1.80 14.50 0.27
CA ASP A 308 0.83 14.12 1.33
C ASP A 308 0.71 15.19 2.42
N GLU A 309 1.77 15.94 2.73
CA GLU A 309 1.74 17.09 3.67
C GLU A 309 0.82 18.22 3.21
N GLN A 310 0.51 18.28 1.92
CA GLN A 310 -0.39 19.28 1.33
C GLN A 310 -1.84 18.79 1.29
N ALA A 311 -2.08 17.48 1.18
CA ALA A 311 -3.41 16.88 1.18
C ALA A 311 -3.98 16.64 2.60
N GLY A 312 -3.12 16.37 3.60
CA GLY A 312 -3.55 16.17 5.00
C GLY A 312 -4.20 17.40 5.61
N ARG A 313 -3.70 18.61 5.32
CA ARG A 313 -4.24 19.87 5.85
C ARG A 313 -5.70 20.16 5.45
N ASN A 314 -6.21 19.57 4.38
CA ASN A 314 -7.61 19.74 3.96
C ASN A 314 -8.57 18.70 4.56
N ARG A 315 -8.06 17.62 5.16
CA ARG A 315 -8.89 16.53 5.71
C ARG A 315 -9.24 16.74 7.18
N ASP A 316 -8.42 17.45 7.94
CA ASP A 316 -8.62 17.67 9.38
C ASP A 316 -9.80 18.60 9.75
N GLN A 317 -10.56 19.10 8.76
CA GLN A 317 -11.77 19.91 9.02
C GLN A 317 -13.08 19.12 9.03
N HIS A 318 -13.11 17.87 8.55
CA HIS A 318 -14.34 17.08 8.49
C HIS A 318 -14.09 15.61 8.86
N GLY A 319 -14.36 15.23 10.12
CA GLY A 319 -14.63 13.83 10.43
C GLY A 319 -14.30 13.40 11.85
N ASP A 320 -15.07 13.87 12.83
CA ASP A 320 -15.28 13.13 14.07
C ASP A 320 -16.71 12.59 14.06
N GLU A 321 -16.88 11.31 13.75
CA GLU A 321 -18.01 10.53 14.27
C GLU A 321 -17.77 9.02 14.15
N ASN A 322 -17.58 8.40 15.31
CA ASN A 322 -18.13 7.12 15.74
C ASN A 322 -17.70 5.83 15.01
N SER A 323 -16.85 5.01 15.65
CA SER A 323 -16.70 3.58 15.35
C SER A 323 -16.18 2.81 16.58
N SER A 324 -17.10 2.18 17.32
CA SER A 324 -16.81 1.22 18.39
C SER A 324 -17.06 -0.22 17.94
N SER A 325 -16.11 -1.10 18.28
CA SER A 325 -16.17 -2.55 18.43
C SER A 325 -16.28 -3.46 17.19
N GLY A 326 -15.22 -4.24 16.97
CA GLY A 326 -15.16 -5.40 16.10
C GLY A 326 -13.94 -5.36 15.20
N SER A 327 -12.81 -5.93 15.67
CA SER A 327 -11.53 -6.04 14.95
C SER A 327 -11.71 -6.76 13.61
N ARG A 328 -12.09 -6.00 12.58
CA ARG A 328 -12.01 -6.33 11.17
C ARG A 328 -10.80 -5.59 10.65
N SER A 329 -9.83 -6.33 10.13
CA SER A 329 -8.57 -5.81 9.58
C SER A 329 -8.75 -4.47 8.87
N ASP A 330 -8.06 -3.42 9.36
CA ASP A 330 -7.99 -2.08 8.75
C ASP A 330 -7.32 -2.06 7.36
N LYS A 331 -7.17 -3.23 6.73
CA LYS A 331 -6.69 -3.31 5.37
C LYS A 331 -7.82 -2.85 4.43
N PRO A 332 -7.50 -2.08 3.40
CA PRO A 332 -8.47 -1.84 2.34
C PRO A 332 -8.79 -3.22 1.75
N TRP A 333 -9.98 -3.72 2.02
CA TRP A 333 -10.54 -5.00 1.55
C TRP A 333 -9.85 -6.29 2.00
#